data_AF-A0A7M2QML1-F1
#
_entry.id   AF-A0A7M2QML1-F1
#
_cell.length_a   1.000
_cell.length_b   1.000
_cell.length_c   1.000
_cell.angle_alpha   90.00
_cell.angle_beta   90.00
_cell.angle_gamma   90.00
#
_symmetry.space_group_name_H-M   'P 1'
#
loop_
_entity.id
_entity.type
_entity.pdbx_description
1 polymer ?
#
loop_
_entity_poly.entity_id
_entity_poly.type
_entity_poly.pdbx_seq_one_letter_code
_entity_poly.pdbx_strand_id
1 'polypeptide(L)'
;MATSTTSTNSIEQYPLSRYDDRNVADPVLRAELRKEVMAMCESNDQNLTVYYVLPDERYRPDLISFRAWGVPELRWVVTLAAGLEDESQGMTVGKKLKLPPAAWIREMIRHFQYDGQVIGTLSIA
;
A
#
# COMPACT_ATOMS: atom_id res chain seq x y z
N MET A 1 -21.92 -40.26 -26.11
CA MET A 1 -21.81 -39.62 -24.78
C MET A 1 -20.50 -38.84 -24.77
N ALA A 2 -20.51 -37.55 -25.11
CA ALA A 2 -19.31 -36.73 -25.15
C ALA A 2 -19.09 -36.10 -23.77
N THR A 3 -18.02 -36.48 -23.09
CA THR A 3 -17.62 -35.86 -21.82
C THR A 3 -16.77 -34.63 -22.12
N SER A 4 -17.42 -33.46 -22.16
CA SER A 4 -16.74 -32.17 -22.21
C SER A 4 -16.04 -31.94 -20.87
N THR A 5 -14.72 -32.14 -20.84
CA THR A 5 -13.87 -31.70 -19.74
C THR A 5 -13.61 -30.22 -19.92
N THR A 6 -14.35 -29.39 -19.20
CA THR A 6 -14.05 -27.95 -19.09
C THR A 6 -12.74 -27.81 -18.33
N SER A 7 -11.64 -27.61 -19.04
CA SER A 7 -10.38 -27.16 -18.46
C SER A 7 -10.60 -25.76 -17.90
N THR A 8 -10.70 -25.63 -16.58
CA THR A 8 -10.63 -24.35 -15.88
C THR A 8 -9.31 -23.70 -16.25
N ASN A 9 -9.36 -22.64 -17.06
CA ASN A 9 -8.21 -21.82 -17.40
C ASN A 9 -7.55 -21.36 -16.10
N SER A 10 -6.36 -21.90 -15.81
CA SER A 10 -5.44 -21.35 -14.84
C SER A 10 -5.15 -19.91 -15.25
N ILE A 11 -5.72 -18.96 -14.52
CA ILE A 11 -5.45 -17.53 -14.67
C ILE A 11 -3.94 -17.37 -14.63
N GLU A 12 -3.34 -16.87 -15.71
CA GLU A 12 -1.94 -16.46 -15.72
C GLU A 12 -1.74 -15.46 -14.58
N GLN A 13 -1.19 -15.93 -13.46
CA GLN A 13 -0.83 -15.06 -12.34
C GLN A 13 0.38 -14.26 -12.78
N TYR A 14 0.14 -13.07 -13.32
CA TYR A 14 1.19 -12.07 -13.43
C TYR A 14 1.73 -11.83 -12.02
N PRO A 15 3.05 -11.95 -11.80
CA PRO A 15 3.62 -11.74 -10.47
C PRO A 15 3.30 -10.31 -10.04
N LEU A 16 2.54 -10.18 -8.95
CA LEU A 16 2.23 -8.90 -8.34
C LEU A 16 3.54 -8.18 -7.96
N SER A 17 3.55 -6.85 -8.07
CA SER A 17 4.69 -6.07 -7.60
C SER A 17 4.88 -6.31 -6.12
N ARG A 18 6.13 -6.43 -5.65
CA ARG A 18 6.48 -6.59 -4.23
C ARG A 18 5.97 -5.48 -3.29
N TYR A 19 5.47 -4.39 -3.86
CA TYR A 19 4.91 -3.23 -3.15
C TYR A 19 3.38 -3.17 -3.17
N ASP A 20 2.74 -4.12 -3.86
CA ASP A 20 1.29 -4.26 -3.88
C ASP A 20 0.83 -4.93 -2.57
N ASP A 21 -0.21 -4.38 -1.94
CA ASP A 21 -0.78 -4.93 -0.72
C ASP A 21 -1.54 -6.24 -0.97
N ARG A 22 -1.89 -6.52 -2.23
CA ARG A 22 -2.50 -7.77 -2.69
C ARG A 22 -1.57 -8.98 -2.60
N ASN A 23 -0.28 -8.77 -2.31
CA ASN A 23 0.63 -9.86 -1.95
C ASN A 23 0.20 -10.58 -0.66
N VAL A 24 -0.53 -9.89 0.22
CA VAL A 24 -1.15 -10.49 1.40
C VAL A 24 -2.50 -11.09 0.98
N ALA A 25 -2.54 -12.42 0.87
CA ALA A 25 -3.72 -13.14 0.38
C ALA A 25 -4.94 -12.98 1.32
N ASP A 26 -4.71 -13.01 2.64
CA ASP A 26 -5.77 -12.88 3.64
C ASP A 26 -6.29 -11.42 3.72
N PRO A 27 -7.60 -11.17 3.49
CA PRO A 27 -8.21 -9.86 3.66
C PRO A 27 -8.05 -9.26 5.06
N VAL A 28 -8.04 -10.08 6.13
CA VAL A 28 -7.93 -9.61 7.51
C VAL A 28 -6.52 -9.10 7.78
N LEU A 29 -5.49 -9.89 7.46
CA LEU A 29 -4.09 -9.48 7.61
C LEU A 29 -3.75 -8.25 6.76
N ARG A 30 -4.34 -8.15 5.57
CA ARG A 30 -4.20 -6.97 4.71
C ARG A 30 -4.84 -5.73 5.33
N ALA A 31 -5.98 -5.86 5.99
CA ALA A 31 -6.60 -4.74 6.71
C ALA A 31 -5.71 -4.30 7.90
N GLU A 32 -5.09 -5.23 8.60
CA GLU A 32 -4.13 -4.95 9.69
C GLU A 32 -2.88 -4.24 9.16
N LEU A 33 -2.29 -4.71 8.06
CA LEU A 33 -1.19 -4.01 7.37
C LEU A 33 -1.57 -2.56 7.06
N ARG A 34 -2.74 -2.32 6.46
CA ARG A 34 -3.19 -0.96 6.14
C ARG A 34 -3.36 -0.11 7.39
N LYS A 35 -3.83 -0.69 8.50
CA LYS A 35 -3.94 -0.02 9.80
C LYS A 35 -2.57 0.39 10.35
N GLU A 36 -1.57 -0.48 10.27
CA GLU A 36 -0.20 -0.15 10.70
C GLU A 36 0.43 0.94 9.83
N VAL A 37 0.21 0.89 8.52
CA VAL A 37 0.67 1.95 7.60
C VAL A 37 0.03 3.29 7.95
N MET A 38 -1.28 3.33 8.23
CA MET A 38 -1.95 4.56 8.68
C MET A 38 -1.36 5.07 10.00
N ALA A 39 -1.14 4.18 10.98
CA ALA A 39 -0.52 4.54 12.25
C ALA A 39 0.90 5.10 12.06
N MET A 40 1.68 4.54 11.14
CA MET A 40 3.01 5.04 10.78
C MET A 40 2.93 6.43 10.13
N CYS A 41 1.98 6.66 9.22
CA CYS A 41 1.75 7.97 8.61
C CYS A 41 1.35 9.04 9.65
N GLU A 42 0.61 8.67 10.69
CA GLU A 42 0.23 9.57 11.78
C GLU A 42 1.38 9.81 12.76
N SER A 43 2.27 8.83 12.92
CA SER A 43 3.44 8.94 13.78
C SER A 43 4.30 10.16 13.40
N ASN A 44 5.01 10.69 14.40
CA ASN A 44 5.89 11.83 14.22
C ASN A 44 7.35 11.41 14.10
N ASP A 45 7.59 10.21 13.56
CA ASP A 45 8.92 9.69 13.35
C ASP A 45 9.70 10.56 12.36
N GLN A 46 10.99 10.74 12.64
CA GLN A 46 11.88 11.59 11.83
C GLN A 46 12.14 11.02 10.43
N ASN A 47 11.88 9.73 10.23
CA ASN A 47 12.11 9.03 8.97
C ASN A 47 10.97 9.19 7.95
N LEU A 48 9.87 9.87 8.31
CA LEU A 48 8.79 10.11 7.36
C LEU A 48 9.14 11.23 6.38
N THR A 49 8.91 10.95 5.11
CA THR A 49 9.04 11.94 4.04
C THR A 49 7.81 12.83 4.03
N VAL A 50 8.02 14.13 4.15
CA VAL A 50 6.93 15.12 4.04
C VAL A 50 6.74 15.45 2.56
N TYR A 51 5.51 15.26 2.07
CA TYR A 51 5.12 15.58 0.70
C TYR A 51 3.90 16.50 0.66
N TYR A 52 3.87 17.43 -0.30
CA TYR A 52 2.72 18.32 -0.50
C TYR A 52 2.04 17.98 -1.82
N VAL A 53 0.72 17.77 -1.77
CA VAL A 53 -0.07 17.42 -2.96
C VAL A 53 -0.10 18.58 -3.95
N LEU A 54 0.34 18.32 -5.19
CA LEU A 54 0.31 19.30 -6.28
C LEU A 54 -1.05 19.30 -7.02
N PRO A 55 -1.40 20.36 -7.75
CA PRO A 55 -2.69 20.46 -8.44
C PRO A 55 -2.93 19.37 -9.49
N ASP A 56 -1.87 18.90 -10.17
CA ASP A 56 -1.89 17.83 -11.17
C ASP A 56 -2.08 16.43 -10.57
N GLU A 57 -1.89 16.31 -9.26
CA GLU A 57 -1.89 15.04 -8.53
C GLU A 57 -3.22 14.73 -7.83
N ARG A 58 -4.20 15.63 -7.93
CA ARG A 58 -5.47 15.56 -7.20
C ARG A 58 -6.18 14.20 -7.30
N TYR A 59 -6.17 13.58 -8.48
CA TYR A 59 -6.82 12.29 -8.74
C TYR A 59 -5.79 11.21 -9.14
N ARG A 60 -4.51 11.43 -8.79
CA ARG A 60 -3.39 10.62 -9.27
C ARG A 60 -2.46 10.23 -8.12
N PRO A 61 -2.92 9.34 -7.22
CA PRO A 61 -2.06 8.80 -6.16
C PRO A 61 -0.85 8.02 -6.72
N ASP A 62 -0.98 7.46 -7.93
CA ASP A 62 0.10 6.84 -8.70
C ASP A 62 1.24 7.82 -9.04
N LEU A 63 0.90 9.09 -9.33
CA LEU A 63 1.89 10.09 -9.68
C LEU A 63 2.68 10.55 -8.46
N ILE A 64 1.99 10.69 -7.32
CA ILE A 64 2.63 11.01 -6.03
C ILE A 64 3.58 9.88 -5.63
N SER A 65 3.13 8.62 -5.70
CA SER A 65 3.97 7.49 -5.32
C SER A 65 5.20 7.36 -6.22
N PHE A 66 5.05 7.63 -7.52
CA PHE A 66 6.18 7.69 -8.45
C PHE A 66 7.15 8.84 -8.12
N ARG A 67 6.66 10.04 -7.78
CA ARG A 67 7.53 11.18 -7.41
C ARG A 67 8.22 10.98 -6.06
N ALA A 68 7.55 10.34 -5.10
CA ALA A 68 8.08 10.11 -3.75
C ALA A 68 9.07 8.95 -3.69
N TRP A 69 8.79 7.83 -4.36
CA TRP A 69 9.59 6.59 -4.24
C TRP A 69 10.09 6.03 -5.57
N GLY A 70 9.62 6.53 -6.72
CA GLY A 70 9.86 5.91 -8.02
C GLY A 70 9.05 4.64 -8.27
N VAL A 71 8.03 4.36 -7.44
CA VAL A 71 7.25 3.12 -7.45
C VAL A 71 5.75 3.47 -7.50
N PRO A 72 5.09 3.37 -8.68
CA PRO A 72 3.69 3.74 -8.83
C PRO A 72 2.75 2.82 -8.04
N GLU A 73 3.14 1.56 -7.78
CA GLU A 73 2.33 0.56 -7.09
C GLU A 73 2.06 0.90 -5.63
N LEU A 74 2.85 1.82 -5.04
CA LEU A 74 2.60 2.37 -3.70
C LEU A 74 1.47 3.41 -3.65
N ARG A 75 0.66 3.53 -4.72
CA ARG A 75 -0.52 4.41 -4.78
C ARG A 75 -1.46 4.21 -3.59
N TRP A 76 -1.65 2.95 -3.14
CA TRP A 76 -2.55 2.62 -2.04
C TRP A 76 -2.09 3.28 -0.72
N VAL A 77 -0.77 3.38 -0.49
CA VAL A 77 -0.20 4.04 0.70
C VAL A 77 -0.50 5.54 0.66
N VAL A 78 -0.41 6.16 -0.52
CA VAL A 78 -0.75 7.58 -0.70
C VAL A 78 -2.22 7.82 -0.38
N THR A 79 -3.11 6.96 -0.88
CA THR A 79 -4.55 7.02 -0.61
C THR A 79 -4.85 6.92 0.89
N LEU A 80 -4.19 5.99 1.59
CA LEU A 80 -4.30 5.86 3.04
C LEU A 80 -3.75 7.07 3.79
N ALA A 81 -2.56 7.57 3.42
CA ALA A 81 -1.97 8.76 4.03
C ALA A 81 -2.80 10.03 3.78
N ALA A 82 -3.54 10.08 2.66
CA ALA A 82 -4.49 11.13 2.37
C ALA A 82 -5.79 11.01 3.17
N GLY A 83 -6.04 9.88 3.82
CA GLY A 83 -7.27 9.58 4.55
C GLY A 83 -8.46 9.35 3.63
N LEU A 84 -8.23 8.83 2.42
CA LEU A 84 -9.26 8.50 1.46
C LEU A 84 -9.57 7.00 1.51
N GLU A 85 -10.84 6.65 1.36
CA GLU A 85 -11.27 5.24 1.29
C GLU A 85 -11.12 4.66 -0.12
N ASP A 86 -11.22 5.53 -1.13
CA ASP A 86 -11.17 5.15 -2.55
C ASP A 86 -10.26 6.10 -3.33
N GLU A 87 -9.59 5.56 -4.35
CA GLU A 87 -8.67 6.28 -5.22
C GLU A 87 -9.40 7.20 -6.21
N SER A 88 -10.70 6.99 -6.41
CA SER A 88 -11.53 7.90 -7.22
C SER A 88 -11.76 9.25 -6.52
N GLN A 89 -11.54 9.32 -5.20
CA GLN A 89 -11.75 10.55 -4.44
C GLN A 89 -10.59 11.52 -4.67
N GLY A 90 -10.94 12.78 -4.89
CA GLY A 90 -9.96 13.83 -5.11
C GLY A 90 -9.24 14.22 -3.83
N MET A 91 -7.92 14.14 -3.82
CA MET A 91 -7.06 14.60 -2.74
C MET A 91 -7.11 16.14 -2.61
N THR A 92 -6.96 16.64 -1.40
CA THR A 92 -6.87 18.09 -1.17
C THR A 92 -5.51 18.62 -1.62
N VAL A 93 -5.50 19.49 -2.62
CA VAL A 93 -4.28 20.16 -3.11
C VAL A 93 -3.65 20.99 -2.00
N GLY A 94 -2.33 20.92 -1.86
CA GLY A 94 -1.57 21.58 -0.80
C GLY A 94 -1.62 20.88 0.56
N LYS A 95 -2.37 19.77 0.69
CA LYS A 95 -2.37 18.97 1.92
C LYS A 95 -0.97 18.38 2.15
N LYS A 96 -0.53 18.42 3.40
CA LYS A 96 0.69 17.78 3.86
C LYS A 96 0.43 16.30 4.08
N LEU A 97 1.16 15.46 3.36
CA LEU A 97 1.22 14.02 3.55
C LEU A 97 2.52 13.65 4.24
N LYS A 98 2.44 12.71 5.17
CA LYS A 98 3.60 12.05 5.76
C LYS A 98 3.67 10.65 5.17
N LEU A 99 4.72 10.38 4.44
CA LEU A 99 4.89 9.15 3.67
C LEU A 99 6.02 8.30 4.29
N PRO A 100 5.77 7.02 4.62
CA PRO A 100 6.79 6.16 5.19
C PRO A 100 7.84 5.75 4.14
N PRO A 101 9.03 5.30 4.57
CA PRO A 101 10.05 4.80 3.65
C PRO A 101 9.58 3.55 2.86
N ALA A 102 9.88 3.49 1.56
CA ALA A 102 9.53 2.33 0.72
C ALA A 102 10.13 1.01 1.22
N ALA A 103 11.32 1.06 1.83
CA ALA A 103 11.95 -0.12 2.43
C ALA A 103 11.14 -0.67 3.60
N TRP A 104 10.58 0.21 4.44
CA TRP A 104 9.75 -0.18 5.57
C TRP A 104 8.43 -0.82 5.09
N ILE A 105 7.76 -0.22 4.11
CA ILE A 105 6.52 -0.77 3.52
C ILE A 105 6.75 -2.19 2.97
N ARG A 106 7.86 -2.39 2.27
CA ARG A 106 8.21 -3.70 1.72
C ARG A 106 8.41 -4.75 2.81
N GLU A 107 9.08 -4.38 3.91
CA GLU A 107 9.29 -5.30 5.02
C GLU A 107 7.98 -5.66 5.71
N MET A 108 7.08 -4.68 5.88
CA MET A 108 5.74 -4.94 6.40
C MET A 108 4.95 -5.89 5.51
N ILE A 109 4.92 -5.67 4.20
CA ILE A 109 4.25 -6.59 3.25
C ILE A 109 4.81 -8.01 3.39
N ARG A 110 6.15 -8.14 3.44
CA ARG A 110 6.81 -9.44 3.62
C ARG A 110 6.41 -10.08 4.95
N HIS A 111 6.42 -9.32 6.03
CA HIS A 111 6.07 -9.81 7.35
C HIS A 111 4.63 -10.36 7.40
N PHE A 112 3.65 -9.60 6.92
CA PHE A 112 2.26 -10.06 6.85
C PHE A 112 2.04 -11.21 5.84
N GLN A 113 2.90 -11.33 4.82
CA GLN A 113 2.83 -12.42 3.84
C GLN A 113 3.33 -13.75 4.40
N TYR A 114 4.41 -13.75 5.21
CA TYR A 114 5.07 -14.98 5.65
C TYR A 114 4.84 -15.32 7.13
N ASP A 115 4.82 -14.33 8.02
CA ASP A 115 4.79 -14.58 9.47
C ASP A 115 3.36 -14.58 10.04
N GLY A 116 2.41 -13.90 9.39
CA GLY A 116 0.99 -13.89 9.79
C GLY A 116 0.70 -13.43 11.22
N GLN A 117 1.70 -12.95 11.95
CA GLN A 117 1.58 -12.45 13.31
C GLN A 117 1.58 -10.93 13.29
N VAL A 118 0.58 -10.33 13.91
CA VAL A 118 0.56 -8.89 14.21
C VAL A 118 1.67 -8.61 15.22
N ILE A 119 2.80 -8.02 14.80
CA ILE A 119 3.76 -7.48 15.75
C ILE A 119 3.18 -6.18 16.32
N GLY A 120 2.38 -6.34 17.38
CA GLY A 120 2.36 -5.33 18.41
C GLY A 120 3.79 -5.12 18.87
N THR A 121 4.30 -3.90 18.72
CA THR A 121 5.60 -3.43 19.21
C THR A 121 6.83 -3.90 18.42
N LEU A 122 7.14 -3.22 17.31
CA LEU A 122 8.54 -2.86 17.08
C LEU A 122 8.91 -1.80 18.13
N SER A 123 9.24 -2.27 19.33
CA SER A 123 9.94 -1.49 20.34
C SER A 123 11.26 -1.05 19.71
N ILE A 124 11.33 0.22 19.31
CA ILE A 124 12.61 0.90 19.18
C ILE A 124 13.19 0.95 20.61
N ALA A 125 14.45 0.55 20.73
CA ALA A 125 15.19 0.30 21.97
C ALA A 125 15.09 1.41 23.03
#